data_AF-A0A2P8WIG0-F1
#
_entry.id   AF-A0A2P8WIG0-F1
#
_cell.length_a   1.000
_cell.length_b   1.000
_cell.length_c   1.000
_cell.angle_alpha   90.00
_cell.angle_beta   90.00
_cell.angle_gamma   90.00
#
_symmetry.space_group_name_H-M   'P 1'
#
loop_
_entity.id
_entity.type
_entity.pdbx_description
1 polymer ?
#
loop_
_entity_poly.entity_id
_entity_poly.type
_entity_poly.pdbx_seq_one_letter_code
_entity_poly.pdbx_strand_id
1 'polypeptide(L)'
;MAQRAEEENQQRLSYGEQLQQAEQRSRDREFQIAQLEANVQNLDTQLSELSTVTSPYAGTIRRIKWLGQSDNRLQVEITLAVGGPSDDSASELFSSPGTGGSRE
;
A
#
# COMPACT_ATOMS: atom_id res chain seq x y z
N MET A 1 -7.12 -62.50 -0.03
CA MET A 1 -5.79 -62.00 0.37
C MET A 1 -5.20 -61.02 -0.65
N ALA A 2 -5.49 -61.14 -1.96
CA ALA A 2 -4.99 -60.21 -2.99
C ALA A 2 -5.58 -58.78 -2.91
N GLN A 3 -6.90 -58.64 -2.71
CA GLN A 3 -7.59 -57.33 -2.66
C GLN A 3 -7.00 -56.35 -1.64
N ARG A 4 -6.68 -56.83 -0.43
CA ARG A 4 -6.13 -55.97 0.63
C ARG A 4 -4.76 -55.36 0.27
N ALA A 5 -3.93 -56.10 -0.47
CA ALA A 5 -2.64 -55.61 -0.93
C ALA A 5 -2.79 -54.57 -2.06
N GLU A 6 -3.81 -54.72 -2.91
CA GLU A 6 -4.13 -53.75 -3.95
C GLU A 6 -4.69 -52.45 -3.36
N GLU A 7 -5.52 -52.55 -2.31
CA GLU A 7 -6.06 -51.41 -1.57
C GLU A 7 -4.96 -50.60 -0.86
N GLU A 8 -4.03 -51.26 -0.17
CA GLU A 8 -2.87 -50.59 0.45
C GLU A 8 -1.99 -49.88 -0.58
N ASN A 9 -1.78 -50.50 -1.74
CA ASN A 9 -0.98 -49.90 -2.80
C ASN A 9 -1.66 -48.66 -3.39
N GLN A 10 -2.98 -48.70 -3.61
CA GLN A 10 -3.77 -47.55 -4.07
C GLN A 10 -3.79 -46.40 -3.04
N GLN A 11 -3.88 -46.72 -1.75
CA GLN A 11 -3.79 -45.72 -0.68
C GLN A 11 -2.42 -45.05 -0.64
N ARG A 12 -1.33 -45.80 -0.84
CA ARG A 12 0.02 -45.25 -0.89
C ARG A 12 0.25 -44.32 -2.08
N LEU A 13 -0.27 -44.68 -3.25
CA LEU A 13 -0.19 -43.86 -4.45
C LEU A 13 -0.97 -42.55 -4.30
N SER A 14 -2.23 -42.63 -3.88
CA SER A 14 -3.08 -41.45 -3.68
C SER A 14 -2.54 -40.49 -2.62
N TYR A 15 -1.94 -41.00 -1.54
CA TYR A 15 -1.27 -40.16 -0.54
C TYR A 15 -0.05 -39.44 -1.12
N GLY A 16 0.76 -40.13 -1.93
CA GLY A 16 1.90 -39.53 -2.63
C GLY A 16 1.48 -38.41 -3.58
N GLU A 17 0.41 -38.61 -4.35
CA GLU A 17 -0.16 -37.60 -5.25
C GLU A 17 -0.68 -36.38 -4.48
N GLN A 18 -1.39 -36.59 -3.36
CA GLN A 18 -1.88 -35.49 -2.52
C GLN A 18 -0.74 -34.64 -1.96
N LEU A 19 0.35 -35.28 -1.54
CA LEU A 19 1.53 -34.60 -1.03
C LEU A 19 2.19 -33.73 -2.13
N GLN A 20 2.36 -34.31 -3.32
CA GLN A 20 2.94 -33.58 -4.47
C GLN A 20 2.08 -32.37 -4.86
N GLN A 21 0.75 -32.53 -4.91
CA GLN A 21 -0.16 -31.42 -5.21
C GLN A 21 -0.14 -30.34 -4.13
N ALA A 22 0.02 -30.70 -2.86
CA ALA A 22 0.16 -29.73 -1.78
C ALA A 22 1.47 -28.94 -1.92
N GLU A 23 2.58 -29.61 -2.24
CA GLU A 23 3.88 -28.99 -2.44
C GLU A 23 3.88 -28.05 -3.66
N GLN A 24 3.28 -28.46 -4.78
CA GLN A 24 3.10 -27.61 -5.96
C GLN A 24 2.30 -26.35 -5.61
N ARG A 25 1.14 -26.50 -4.97
CA ARG A 25 0.33 -25.34 -4.52
C ARG A 25 1.06 -24.41 -3.56
N SER A 26 2.01 -24.92 -2.78
CA SER A 26 2.85 -24.08 -1.93
C SER A 26 3.84 -23.27 -2.77
N ARG A 27 4.54 -23.92 -3.72
CA ARG A 27 5.47 -23.25 -4.64
C ARG A 27 4.79 -22.20 -5.51
N ASP A 28 3.63 -22.49 -6.08
CA ASP A 28 2.87 -21.53 -6.89
C ASP A 28 2.47 -20.28 -6.10
N ARG A 29 2.09 -20.46 -4.83
CA ARG A 29 1.76 -19.32 -3.94
C ARG A 29 3.00 -18.51 -3.62
N GLU A 30 4.11 -19.17 -3.28
CA GLU A 30 5.36 -18.48 -2.95
C GLU A 30 5.91 -17.70 -4.16
N PHE A 31 5.80 -18.27 -5.36
CA PHE A 31 6.16 -17.57 -6.60
C PHE A 31 5.28 -16.34 -6.84
N GLN A 32 3.96 -16.45 -6.65
CA GLN A 32 3.04 -15.32 -6.76
C GLN A 32 3.35 -14.22 -5.74
N ILE A 33 3.67 -14.58 -4.49
CA ILE A 33 4.06 -13.62 -3.45
C ILE A 33 5.34 -12.90 -3.85
N ALA A 34 6.39 -13.62 -4.24
CA ALA A 34 7.65 -13.03 -4.66
C ALA A 34 7.47 -12.10 -5.88
N GLN A 35 6.60 -12.49 -6.82
CA GLN A 35 6.28 -11.65 -7.98
C GLN A 35 5.54 -10.37 -7.57
N LEU A 36 4.59 -10.45 -6.64
CA LEU A 36 3.89 -9.29 -6.11
C LEU A 36 4.83 -8.35 -5.33
N GLU A 37 5.71 -8.90 -4.49
CA GLU A 37 6.73 -8.11 -3.78
C GLU A 37 7.67 -7.37 -4.73
N ALA A 38 8.10 -8.03 -5.81
CA ALA A 38 8.90 -7.40 -6.84
C ALA A 38 8.15 -6.25 -7.54
N ASN A 39 6.85 -6.42 -7.81
CA ASN A 39 6.01 -5.35 -8.36
C ASN A 39 5.87 -4.19 -7.38
N VAL A 40 5.67 -4.46 -6.08
CA VAL A 40 5.59 -3.42 -5.04
C VAL A 40 6.90 -2.63 -4.97
N GLN A 41 8.05 -3.30 -4.95
CA GLN A 41 9.36 -2.61 -4.96
C GLN A 41 9.56 -1.77 -6.22
N ASN A 42 9.11 -2.27 -7.38
CA ASN A 42 9.19 -1.52 -8.63
C ASN A 42 8.31 -0.27 -8.59
N LEU A 43 7.08 -0.39 -8.09
CA LEU A 43 6.17 0.73 -7.88
C LEU A 43 6.69 1.72 -6.85
N ASP A 44 7.30 1.25 -5.76
CA ASP A 44 7.91 2.12 -4.74
C ASP A 44 9.10 2.91 -5.31
N THR A 45 9.92 2.25 -6.14
CA THR A 45 11.01 2.92 -6.87
C THR A 45 10.46 3.98 -7.82
N GLN A 46 9.45 3.65 -8.64
CA GLN A 46 8.80 4.61 -9.54
C GLN A 46 8.15 5.76 -8.78
N LEU A 47 7.54 5.48 -7.63
CA LEU A 47 6.94 6.49 -6.77
C LEU A 47 8.03 7.39 -6.15
N SER A 48 9.16 6.84 -5.76
CA SER A 48 10.31 7.59 -5.24
C SER A 48 10.96 8.47 -6.32
N GLU A 49 11.09 7.95 -7.55
CA GLU A 49 11.50 8.72 -8.73
C GLU A 49 10.51 9.86 -9.03
N LEU A 50 9.20 9.60 -8.93
CA LEU A 50 8.18 10.62 -9.09
C LEU A 50 8.19 11.64 -7.94
N SER A 51 8.46 11.17 -6.70
CA SER A 51 8.61 11.99 -5.49
C SER A 51 9.83 12.90 -5.55
N THR A 52 10.78 12.66 -6.46
CA THR A 52 11.87 13.61 -6.75
C THR A 52 11.34 14.94 -7.32
N VAL A 53 10.08 14.99 -7.80
CA VAL A 53 9.37 16.23 -8.16
C VAL A 53 8.35 16.63 -7.08
N THR A 54 8.64 16.35 -5.81
CA THR A 54 7.92 16.94 -4.68
C THR A 54 8.75 18.07 -4.08
N SER A 55 8.11 19.19 -3.74
CA SER A 55 8.81 20.28 -3.05
C SER A 55 9.33 19.78 -1.69
N PRO A 56 10.58 20.09 -1.30
CA PRO A 56 11.17 19.65 -0.03
C PRO A 56 10.45 20.16 1.24
N TYR A 57 9.40 20.96 1.07
CA TYR A 57 8.58 21.52 2.13
C TYR A 57 7.13 21.08 1.98
N ALA A 58 6.56 20.50 3.04
CA ALA A 58 5.12 20.27 3.14
C ALA A 58 4.41 21.63 3.31
N GLY A 59 3.60 22.01 2.33
CA GLY A 59 2.90 23.29 2.33
C GLY A 59 1.87 23.39 1.22
N THR A 60 0.99 24.39 1.30
CA THR A 60 -0.02 24.63 0.27
C THR A 60 0.59 25.48 -0.84
N ILE A 61 0.39 25.08 -2.10
CA ILE A 61 0.82 25.86 -3.25
C ILE A 61 0.05 27.18 -3.26
N ARG A 62 0.75 28.30 -3.05
CA ARG A 62 0.15 29.63 -3.01
C ARG A 62 0.11 30.28 -4.39
N ARG A 63 1.15 30.04 -5.19
CA ARG A 63 1.26 30.59 -6.55
C ARG A 63 2.14 29.71 -7.42
N ILE A 64 1.70 29.50 -8.66
CA ILE A 64 2.52 28.94 -9.73
C ILE A 64 2.70 30.04 -10.77
N LYS A 65 3.95 30.37 -11.11
CA LYS A 65 4.29 31.30 -12.19
C LYS A 65 5.08 30.55 -13.26
N TRP A 66 4.54 30.55 -14.47
CA TRP A 66 5.20 30.00 -15.65
C TRP A 66 6.30 30.98 -16.08
N LEU A 67 7.55 30.53 -16.09
CA LEU A 67 8.69 31.35 -16.53
C LEU A 67 8.95 31.18 -18.03
N GLY A 68 8.62 30.02 -18.59
CA GLY A 68 8.70 29.73 -20.01
C GLY A 68 8.80 28.23 -20.29
N GLN A 69 8.71 27.88 -21.57
CA GLN A 69 8.96 26.53 -22.06
C GLN A 69 10.03 26.62 -23.14
N SER A 70 11.14 25.90 -22.95
CA SER A 70 12.19 25.77 -23.96
C SER A 70 12.38 24.31 -24.30
N ASP A 71 12.36 24.00 -25.60
CA ASP A 71 12.35 22.65 -26.16
C ASP A 71 11.25 21.79 -25.49
N ASN A 72 11.65 20.89 -24.59
CA ASN A 72 10.79 19.96 -23.86
C ASN A 72 10.88 20.15 -22.33
N ARG A 73 11.36 21.31 -21.87
CA ARG A 73 11.49 21.63 -20.44
C ARG A 73 10.62 22.82 -20.10
N LEU A 74 9.74 22.60 -19.13
CA LEU A 74 8.84 23.61 -18.59
C LEU A 74 9.47 24.22 -17.34
N GLN A 75 9.69 25.53 -17.34
CA GLN A 75 10.26 26.23 -16.20
C GLN A 75 9.14 26.92 -15.41
N VAL A 76 9.01 26.53 -14.14
CA VAL A 76 8.02 27.06 -13.22
C VAL A 76 8.68 27.59 -11.96
N GLU A 77 8.18 28.71 -11.48
CA GLU A 77 8.45 29.22 -10.14
C GLU A 77 7.23 28.90 -9.27
N ILE A 78 7.45 28.10 -8.22
CA ILE A 78 6.41 27.68 -7.29
C ILE A 78 6.67 28.39 -5.95
N THR A 79 5.70 29.16 -5.47
CA THR A 79 5.72 29.74 -4.13
C THR A 79 4.84 28.88 -3.22
N LEU A 80 5.45 28.30 -2.19
CA LEU A 80 4.76 27.48 -1.20
C LEU A 80 4.51 28.28 0.08
N ALA A 81 3.32 28.14 0.65
CA ALA A 81 3.04 28.56 2.03
C ALA A 81 3.34 27.37 2.95
N VAL A 82 4.43 27.46 3.69
CA VAL A 82 4.80 26.46 4.71
C VAL A 82 4.03 26.75 5.99
N GLY A 83 3.24 25.77 6.45
CA GLY A 83 2.28 25.95 7.56
C GLY A 83 0.82 26.07 7.09
N GLY A 84 0.30 25.02 6.44
CA GLY A 84 -1.12 24.93 6.04
C GLY A 84 -2.09 25.02 7.23
N PRO A 85 -3.39 25.28 6.95
CA PRO A 85 -4.38 25.63 7.95
C PRO A 85 -4.44 24.54 9.03
N SER A 86 -4.22 24.94 10.28
CA SER A 86 -4.59 24.13 11.43
C SER A 86 -6.07 23.80 11.29
N ASP A 87 -6.35 22.54 10.97
CA ASP A 87 -7.65 21.87 11.08
C ASP A 87 -8.03 21.79 12.58
N ASP A 88 -8.12 22.96 13.22
CA ASP A 88 -8.49 23.17 14.61
C ASP A 88 -9.87 23.83 14.61
N SER A 89 -10.83 23.16 13.96
CA SER A 89 -12.23 23.61 13.91
C SER A 89 -13.21 22.44 13.85
N ALA A 90 -12.74 21.21 13.62
CA ALA A 90 -13.58 20.01 13.63
C ALA A 90 -13.81 19.42 15.03
N SER A 91 -13.04 19.86 16.05
CA SER A 91 -13.08 19.29 17.40
C SER A 91 -14.12 19.92 18.34
N GLU A 92 -14.65 21.12 18.05
CA GLU A 92 -15.65 21.79 18.92
C GLU A 92 -17.10 21.31 18.71
N LEU A 93 -17.40 20.60 17.62
CA LEU A 93 -18.77 20.16 17.29
C LEU A 93 -19.20 18.87 18.01
N PHE A 94 -18.28 18.17 18.69
CA PHE A 94 -18.56 16.90 19.38
C PHE A 94 -18.42 16.96 20.91
N SER A 95 -18.16 18.14 21.48
CA SER A 95 -18.31 18.35 22.93
C SER A 95 -19.80 18.39 23.28
N SER A 96 -20.38 17.20 23.45
CA SER A 96 -21.69 17.01 24.07
C SER A 96 -21.77 17.80 25.39
N PRO A 97 -22.90 18.44 25.72
CA PRO A 97 -23.06 19.19 26.95
C PRO A 97 -23.00 18.25 28.15
N GLY A 98 -21.83 18.20 28.78
CA GLY A 98 -21.57 17.47 30.02
C GLY A 98 -22.31 18.12 31.18
N THR A 99 -23.32 17.41 31.65
CA THR A 99 -23.92 17.45 32.98
C THR A 99 -22.94 17.87 34.09
N GLY A 100 -23.28 18.91 34.85
CA GLY A 100 -22.55 19.28 36.07
C GLY A 100 -22.96 20.61 36.68
N GLY A 101 -24.00 20.62 37.52
CA GLY A 101 -24.42 21.79 38.29
C GLY A 101 -25.06 21.35 39.60
N SER A 102 -24.24 20.91 40.56
CA SER A 102 -24.62 20.70 41.96
C SER A 102 -24.10 21.86 42.80
N ARG A 103 -24.94 22.32 43.77
CA ARG A 103 -24.71 23.34 44.81
C ARG A 103 -24.78 24.78 44.27
N GLU A 104 -25.49 25.72 44.90
CA GLU A 104 -25.69 26.00 46.33
C GLU A 104 -27.16 26.20 46.74
#